data_AF-A0A6P3FIW0-F1
#
_entry.id   AF-A0A6P3FIW0-F1
#
_cell.length_a   1.000
_cell.length_b   1.000
_cell.length_c   1.000
_cell.angle_alpha   90.00
_cell.angle_beta   90.00
_cell.angle_gamma   90.00
#
_symmetry.space_group_name_H-M   'P 1'
#
loop_
_entity.id
_entity.type
_entity.pdbx_description
1 polymer ?
#
loop_
_entity_poly.entity_id
_entity_poly.type
_entity_poly.pdbx_seq_one_letter_code
_entity_poly.pdbx_strand_id
1 'polypeptide(L)' 'MITEVQPAIFANVLGVSLSLLVILYHYVTLNNPKKQE' A
#
# COMPACT_ATOMS: atom_id res chain seq x y z
N MET A 1 -10.02 24.90 -10.71
CA MET A 1 -9.90 23.88 -11.77
C MET A 1 -8.87 22.87 -11.29
N ILE A 2 -9.31 21.67 -10.91
CA ILE A 2 -8.40 20.54 -10.72
C ILE A 2 -7.78 20.29 -12.09
N THR A 3 -6.47 20.47 -12.20
CA THR A 3 -5.76 20.17 -13.45
C THR A 3 -5.72 18.65 -13.59
N GLU A 4 -5.94 18.12 -14.79
CA GLU A 4 -6.04 16.68 -15.11
C GLU A 4 -4.87 15.82 -14.55
N VAL A 5 -3.76 16.46 -14.18
CA VAL A 5 -2.58 15.85 -13.56
C VAL A 5 -2.75 15.54 -12.07
N GLN A 6 -3.59 16.27 -11.35
CA GLN A 6 -3.75 16.14 -9.90
C GLN A 6 -4.43 14.81 -9.49
N PRO A 7 -5.50 14.33 -10.17
CA PRO A 7 -6.07 13.01 -9.91
C PRO A 7 -5.10 11.86 -10.25
N ALA A 8 -4.28 12.02 -11.31
CA ALA A 8 -3.30 11.01 -11.71
C ALA A 8 -2.17 10.87 -10.66
N ILE A 9 -1.67 12.01 -10.15
CA ILE A 9 -0.68 12.00 -9.06
C ILE A 9 -1.28 11.43 -7.79
N PHE A 10 -2.52 11.79 -7.45
CA PHE A 10 -3.22 11.25 -6.29
C PHE A 10 -3.41 9.72 -6.37
N ALA A 11 -3.85 9.21 -7.52
CA ALA A 11 -3.99 7.78 -7.76
C ALA A 11 -2.64 7.04 -7.68
N ASN A 12 -1.57 7.64 -8.19
CA ASN A 12 -0.21 7.07 -8.10
C ASN A 12 0.28 7.00 -6.64
N VAL A 13 0.12 8.08 -5.86
CA VAL A 13 0.51 8.10 -4.44
C VAL A 13 -0.32 7.08 -3.66
N LEU A 14 -1.64 7.05 -3.87
CA LEU A 14 -2.50 6.04 -3.24
C LEU A 14 -2.12 4.61 -3.62
N GLY A 15 -1.84 4.35 -4.91
CA GLY A 15 -1.44 3.04 -5.40
C GLY A 15 -0.13 2.55 -4.77
N VAL A 16 0.87 3.43 -4.65
CA VAL A 16 2.15 3.12 -3.99
C VAL A 16 1.95 2.90 -2.49
N SER A 17 1.17 3.74 -1.82
CA SER A 17 0.87 3.58 -0.39
C SER A 17 0.14 2.28 -0.08
N LEU A 18 -0.86 1.90 -0.89
CA LEU A 18 -1.59 0.65 -0.73
C LEU A 18 -0.69 -0.57 -1.00
N SER A 19 0.16 -0.49 -2.03
CA SER A 19 1.11 -1.57 -2.34
C SER A 19 2.10 -1.79 -1.18
N LEU A 20 2.62 -0.71 -0.61
CA LEU A 20 3.53 -0.77 0.53
C LEU A 20 2.85 -1.33 1.79
N LEU A 21 1.58 -0.95 2.02
CA LEU A 21 0.80 -1.45 3.14
C LEU A 21 0.54 -2.96 3.03
N VAL A 22 0.25 -3.46 1.82
CA VAL A 22 0.06 -4.91 1.57
C VAL A 22 1.34 -5.68 1.84
N ILE A 23 2.49 -5.19 1.38
CA ILE A 23 3.79 -5.83 1.64
C ILE A 23 4.08 -5.85 3.14
N LEU A 24 3.84 -4.74 3.85
CA LEU A 24 4.03 -4.66 5.29
C LEU A 24 3.10 -5.63 6.03
N TYR A 25 1.84 -5.75 5.61
CA TYR A 25 0.88 -6.69 6.20
C TYR A 25 1.34 -8.14 6.04
N HIS A 26 1.86 -8.50 4.86
CA HIS A 26 2.40 -9.83 4.62
C HIS A 26 3.66 -10.08 5.45
N TYR A 27 4.59 -9.10 5.50
CA TYR A 27 5.79 -9.20 6.31
C TYR A 27 5.44 -9.40 7.79
N VAL A 28 4.52 -8.60 8.33
CA VAL A 28 4.04 -8.73 9.70
C VAL A 28 3.40 -10.10 9.89
N THR A 29 2.50 -10.54 9.01
CA THR A 29 1.84 -11.85 9.13
C THR A 29 2.84 -13.02 9.10
N LEU A 30 3.83 -12.97 8.23
CA LEU A 30 4.90 -13.98 8.14
C LEU A 30 5.85 -13.91 9.34
N ASN A 31 6.17 -12.73 9.85
CA ASN A 31 7.07 -12.53 10.97
C ASN A 31 6.38 -12.64 12.34
N ASN A 32 5.07 -12.88 12.38
CA ASN A 32 4.36 -13.19 13.61
C ASN A 32 4.40 -14.71 13.85
N PRO A 33 5.12 -15.20 14.88
CA PRO A 33 5.24 -16.63 15.17
C PRO A 33 3.91 -17.27 15.61
N LYS A 34 2.86 -16.47 15.87
CA LYS A 34 1.53 -16.95 16.25
C LYS A 34 0.69 -17.47 15.08
N LYS A 35 1.14 -17.31 13.83
CA LYS A 35 0.40 -17.67 12.61
C LYS A 35 1.16 -18.60 11.67
N GLN A 36 2.35 -19.06 12.06
CA GLN A 36 3.08 -20.11 11.34
C GLN A 36 2.65 -21.47 11.90
N GLU A 37 1.47 -21.93 11.51
CA GLU A 37 1.05 -23.34 11.62
C GLU A 37 0.84 -23.88 10.20
#